data_AF-A0A7K0CN82-F1
#
_entry.id   AF-A0A7K0CN82-F1
#
_cell.length_a   1.000
_cell.length_b   1.000
_cell.length_c   1.000
_cell.angle_alpha   90.00
_cell.angle_beta   90.00
_cell.angle_gamma   90.00
#
_symmetry.space_group_name_H-M   'P 1'
#
loop_
_entity.id
_entity.type
_entity.pdbx_description
1 polymer ?
#
loop_
_entity_poly.entity_id
_entity_poly.type
_entity_poly.pdbx_seq_one_letter_code
_entity_poly.pdbx_strand_id
1 'polypeptide(L)'
;MQESREPGLSATAPMRTTCGRLISIRRLRLGVPGHRVARVTLDVGPEREGASHAWASLSPHEARELGWRLIEAAEIAEHESS
;
A
#
# COMPACT_ATOMS: atom_id res chain seq x y z
N MET A 1 -25.89 15.95 -8.04
CA MET A 1 -25.00 14.80 -8.33
C MET A 1 -23.75 15.01 -7.49
N GLN A 2 -23.55 14.20 -6.45
CA GLN A 2 -22.42 14.38 -5.52
C GLN A 2 -21.15 13.89 -6.21
N GLU A 3 -20.18 14.79 -6.35
CA GLU A 3 -18.85 14.52 -6.86
C GLU A 3 -18.13 13.61 -5.86
N SER A 4 -17.96 12.34 -6.23
CA SER A 4 -17.15 11.38 -5.48
C SER A 4 -15.72 11.92 -5.42
N ARG A 5 -15.38 12.65 -4.35
CA ARG A 5 -14.00 13.04 -4.08
C ARG A 5 -13.23 11.74 -3.88
N GLU A 6 -12.47 11.35 -4.89
CA GLU A 6 -11.58 10.21 -4.77
C GLU A 6 -10.69 10.44 -3.54
N PRO A 7 -10.68 9.51 -2.59
CA PRO A 7 -9.84 9.66 -1.41
C PRO A 7 -8.39 9.83 -1.89
N GLY A 8 -7.69 10.84 -1.36
CA GLY A 8 -6.34 11.21 -1.83
C GLY A 8 -5.37 10.04 -1.68
N LEU A 9 -5.17 9.29 -2.76
CA LEU A 9 -4.28 8.15 -2.84
C LEU A 9 -2.87 8.66 -3.14
N SER A 10 -1.94 8.44 -2.22
CA SER A 10 -0.52 8.74 -2.44
C SER A 10 0.29 7.45 -2.38
N ALA A 11 1.11 7.20 -3.40
CA ALA A 11 1.79 5.91 -3.61
C ALA A 11 3.29 6.00 -3.35
N THR A 12 3.84 4.97 -2.70
CA THR A 12 5.30 4.73 -2.65
C THR A 12 5.73 4.02 -3.93
N ALA A 13 6.98 4.20 -4.36
CA ALA A 13 7.53 3.47 -5.51
C ALA A 13 7.31 1.95 -5.35
N PRO A 14 6.87 1.23 -6.39
CA PRO A 14 6.59 -0.19 -6.27
C PRO A 14 7.87 -1.01 -6.10
N MET A 15 7.77 -2.16 -5.44
CA MET A 15 8.85 -3.13 -5.26
C MET A 15 8.59 -4.33 -6.18
N ARG A 16 9.60 -4.77 -6.94
CA ARG A 16 9.49 -6.00 -7.72
C ARG A 16 10.22 -7.12 -7.00
N THR A 17 9.51 -8.20 -6.69
CA THR A 17 10.13 -9.39 -6.10
C THR A 17 10.92 -10.16 -7.15
N THR A 18 11.88 -10.95 -6.69
CA THR A 18 12.67 -11.92 -7.47
C THR A 18 11.79 -12.95 -8.19
N CYS A 19 10.64 -13.33 -7.60
CA CYS A 19 9.62 -14.15 -8.27
C CYS A 19 8.83 -13.37 -9.36
N GLY A 20 9.14 -12.10 -9.58
CA GLY A 20 8.57 -11.26 -10.62
C GLY A 20 7.25 -10.60 -10.26
N ARG A 21 6.80 -10.67 -9.00
CA ARG A 21 5.58 -9.97 -8.55
C ARG A 21 5.86 -8.49 -8.33
N LEU A 22 4.88 -7.64 -8.63
CA LEU A 22 4.94 -6.22 -8.30
C LEU A 22 4.11 -5.98 -7.04
N ILE A 23 4.74 -5.43 -6.02
CA ILE A 23 4.09 -5.06 -4.76
C ILE A 23 4.03 -3.53 -4.69
N SER A 24 2.84 -2.98 -4.50
CA SER A 24 2.64 -1.53 -4.39
C SER A 24 2.06 -1.17 -3.03
N ILE A 25 2.58 -0.11 -2.42
CA ILE A 25 2.07 0.43 -1.16
C ILE A 25 1.41 1.76 -1.47
N ARG A 26 0.15 1.91 -1.03
CA ARG A 26 -0.62 3.14 -1.17
C ARG A 26 -1.15 3.58 0.18
N ARG A 27 -1.27 4.88 0.37
CA ARG A 27 -1.93 5.47 1.54
C ARG A 27 -3.31 5.92 1.12
N LEU A 28 -4.31 5.54 1.90
CA LEU A 28 -5.71 5.86 1.69
C LEU A 28 -6.20 6.71 2.86
N ARG A 29 -6.81 7.84 2.53
CA ARG A 29 -7.37 8.77 3.52
C ARG A 29 -8.88 8.71 3.43
N LEU A 30 -9.51 8.25 4.51
CA LEU A 30 -10.96 8.18 4.62
C LEU A 30 -11.41 9.16 5.69
N GLY A 31 -12.41 9.98 5.43
CA GLY A 31 -12.90 10.87 6.47
C GLY A 31 -14.15 11.64 6.12
N VAL A 32 -14.91 11.93 7.17
CA VAL A 32 -15.96 12.94 7.25
C VAL A 32 -15.48 14.04 8.20
N PRO A 33 -16.04 15.26 8.17
CA PRO A 33 -15.60 16.34 9.06
C PRO A 33 -15.57 15.89 10.54
N GLY A 34 -14.42 16.02 11.21
CA GLY A 34 -14.22 15.64 12.62
C GLY A 34 -13.57 14.27 12.85
N HIS A 35 -13.54 13.37 11.87
CA HIS A 35 -12.85 12.07 11.97
C HIS A 35 -12.15 11.70 10.66
N ARG A 36 -10.82 11.71 10.68
CA ARG A 36 -9.97 11.20 9.61
C ARG A 36 -9.32 9.89 10.04
N VAL A 37 -9.50 8.86 9.22
CA VAL A 37 -8.85 7.56 9.36
C VAL A 37 -7.80 7.45 8.25
N ALA A 38 -6.55 7.27 8.66
CA ALA A 38 -5.46 6.94 7.75
C ALA A 38 -5.38 5.42 7.58
N ARG A 39 -5.14 4.94 6.35
CA ARG A 39 -4.86 3.53 6.08
C ARG A 39 -3.67 3.38 5.16
N VAL A 40 -2.86 2.35 5.40
CA VAL A 40 -1.88 1.84 4.45
C VAL A 40 -2.50 0.64 3.74
N THR A 41 -2.45 0.64 2.42
CA THR A 41 -3.00 -0.39 1.52
C THR A 41 -1.86 -1.06 0.79
N LEU A 42 -1.87 -2.39 0.78
CA LEU A 42 -0.89 -3.22 0.08
C LEU A 42 -1.58 -3.87 -1.12
N ASP A 43 -1.05 -3.61 -2.31
CA ASP A 43 -1.42 -4.32 -3.54
C ASP A 43 -0.34 -5.35 -3.85
N VAL A 44 -0.72 -6.62 -3.83
CA VAL A 44 0.15 -7.73 -4.21
C VAL A 44 -0.30 -8.14 -5.61
N GLY A 45 0.44 -7.70 -6.62
CA GLY A 45 0.14 -8.00 -8.01
C GLY A 45 0.07 -9.50 -8.30
N PRO A 46 -0.53 -9.89 -9.44
CA PRO A 46 -0.78 -11.28 -9.77
C PRO A 46 0.53 -12.08 -9.88
N GLU A 47 0.43 -13.39 -9.68
CA GLU A 47 1.50 -14.30 -10.06
C GLU A 47 1.76 -14.25 -11.56
N ARG A 48 2.99 -14.58 -11.96
CA ARG A 48 3.40 -14.67 -13.36
C ARG A 48 2.50 -15.59 -14.20
N GLU A 49 1.79 -16.52 -13.56
CA GLU A 49 0.91 -17.51 -14.19
C GLU A 49 -0.60 -17.27 -13.95
N GLY A 50 -0.98 -16.06 -13.53
CA GLY A 50 -2.35 -15.55 -13.68
C GLY A 50 -3.34 -15.88 -12.55
N ALA A 51 -3.03 -16.80 -11.64
CA ALA A 51 -3.82 -16.96 -10.41
C ALA A 51 -3.26 -16.02 -9.33
N SER A 52 -4.04 -15.02 -8.94
CA SER A 52 -3.70 -14.17 -7.80
C SER A 52 -3.94 -14.95 -6.50
N HIS A 53 -2.99 -15.77 -6.08
CA HIS A 53 -2.96 -16.25 -4.70
C HIS A 53 -2.53 -15.06 -3.82
N ALA A 54 -3.41 -14.66 -2.89
CA ALA A 54 -3.28 -13.48 -2.01
C ALA A 54 -1.99 -13.42 -1.18
N TRP A 55 -1.14 -14.45 -1.27
CA TRP A 55 0.11 -14.60 -0.54
C TRP A 55 1.28 -14.49 -1.51
N ALA A 56 2.22 -13.58 -1.24
CA ALA A 56 3.50 -13.50 -1.91
C ALA A 56 4.57 -14.21 -1.08
N SER A 57 5.39 -15.04 -1.74
CA SER A 57 6.65 -15.51 -1.16
C SER A 57 7.71 -14.43 -1.30
N LEU A 58 8.43 -14.17 -0.21
CA LEU A 58 9.50 -13.18 -0.13
C LEU A 58 10.77 -13.84 0.41
N SER A 59 11.90 -13.49 -0.16
CA SER A 59 13.18 -13.72 0.49
C SER A 59 13.28 -12.91 1.80
N PRO A 60 14.15 -13.30 2.74
CA PRO A 60 14.36 -12.51 3.96
C PRO A 60 14.82 -11.07 3.71
N HIS A 61 15.44 -10.78 2.57
CA HIS A 61 15.84 -9.42 2.20
C HIS A 61 14.61 -8.60 1.77
N GLU A 62 13.81 -9.13 0.84
CA GLU A 62 12.57 -8.48 0.37
C GLU A 62 11.55 -8.30 1.50
N ALA A 63 11.45 -9.25 2.42
CA ALA A 63 10.58 -9.14 3.58
C ALA A 63 10.98 -7.97 4.50
N ARG A 64 12.29 -7.79 4.73
CA ARG A 64 12.78 -6.63 5.49
C ARG A 64 12.48 -5.35 4.74
N GLU A 65 12.85 -5.26 3.47
CA GLU A 65 12.60 -4.08 2.63
C GLU A 65 11.11 -3.68 2.64
N LEU A 66 10.22 -4.66 2.45
CA LEU A 66 8.78 -4.43 2.52
C LEU A 66 8.35 -3.89 3.89
N GLY A 67 8.89 -4.44 4.98
CA GLY A 67 8.64 -3.96 6.33
C GLY A 67 9.03 -2.50 6.54
N TRP A 68 10.23 -2.10 6.11
CA TRP A 68 10.69 -0.72 6.19
C TRP A 68 9.77 0.23 5.42
N ARG A 69 9.37 -0.13 4.20
CA ARG A 69 8.46 0.68 3.38
C ARG A 69 7.06 0.81 4.01
N LEU A 70 6.58 -0.23 4.70
CA LEU A 70 5.29 -0.19 5.39
C LEU A 70 5.32 0.74 6.62
N ILE A 71 6.42 0.71 7.38
CA ILE A 71 6.63 1.61 8.52
C ILE A 71 6.66 3.06 8.04
N GLU A 72 7.48 3.38 7.04
CA GLU A 72 7.54 4.73 6.46
C GLU A 72 6.17 5.21 5.95
N ALA A 73 5.44 4.35 5.24
CA ALA A 73 4.11 4.69 4.76
C ALA A 73 3.10 4.94 5.90
N ALA A 74 3.22 4.21 7.01
CA ALA A 74 2.37 4.41 8.19
C ALA A 74 2.68 5.74 8.87
N GLU A 75 3.95 6.04 9.11
CA GLU A 75 4.39 7.31 9.71
C GLU A 75 3.86 8.50 8.89
N ILE A 76 4.01 8.49 7.56
CA ILE A 76 3.52 9.59 6.74
C ILE A 76 1.99 9.69 6.79
N ALA A 77 1.28 8.56 6.75
CA ALA A 77 -0.18 8.55 6.80
C ALA A 77 -0.73 9.11 8.13
N GLU A 78 -0.03 8.85 9.23
CA GLU A 78 -0.33 9.38 10.57
C GLU A 78 -0.09 10.89 10.62
N HIS A 79 1.09 11.35 10.19
CA HIS A 79 1.44 12.78 10.18
C HIS A 79 0.51 13.60 9.30
N GLU A 80 0.15 13.09 8.13
CA GLU A 80 -0.76 13.77 7.23
C GLU A 80 -2.16 13.94 7.86
N SER A 81 -2.57 13.03 8.73
CA SER A 81 -3.92 12.97 9.34
C SER A 81 -4.11 13.80 10.61
N SER A 82 -3.01 14.30 11.17
CA SER A 82 -2.96 15.26 12.28
C SER A 82 -3.45 16.65 11.86
#